data_AF-A0A6L9UMJ5-F1
#
_entry.id   AF-A0A6L9UMJ5-F1
#
_cell.length_a   1.000
_cell.length_b   1.000
_cell.length_c   1.000
_cell.angle_alpha   90.00
_cell.angle_beta   90.00
_cell.angle_gamma   90.00
#
_symmetry.space_group_name_H-M   'P 1'
#
loop_
_entity.id
_entity.type
_entity.pdbx_description
1 polymer ?
#
loop_
_entity_poly.entity_id
_entity_poly.type
_entity_poly.pdbx_seq_one_letter_code
_entity_poly.pdbx_strand_id
1 'polypeptide(L)'
;TILVSGLDMTNFNQPRFYETQQEKLPSYLATKVDTLVMPSFAHAAQVLQQRQIRVINFSPESAVPDTIFEKVAFNEYFKSE
;
A
#
# COMPACT_ATOMS: atom_id res chain seq x y z
N THR A 1 16.04 -1.74 -4.01
CA THR A 1 14.89 -1.43 -3.15
C THR A 1 13.81 -0.77 -3.97
N ILE A 2 12.55 -1.09 -3.71
CA ILE A 2 11.38 -0.40 -4.27
C ILE A 2 10.82 0.49 -3.16
N LEU A 3 10.62 1.77 -3.46
CA LEU A 3 10.03 2.74 -2.54
C LEU A 3 8.65 3.10 -3.05
N VAL A 4 7.62 2.94 -2.22
CA VAL A 4 6.22 3.16 -2.58
C VAL A 4 5.64 4.25 -1.70
N SER A 5 4.96 5.23 -2.31
CA SER A 5 4.22 6.29 -1.63
C SER A 5 2.76 6.29 -2.06
N GLY A 6 1.85 6.64 -1.16
CA GLY A 6 0.41 6.65 -1.42
C GLY A 6 -0.23 5.26 -1.46
N LEU A 7 0.45 4.23 -0.95
CA LEU A 7 -0.12 2.90 -0.78
C LEU A 7 -0.86 2.83 0.56
N ASP A 8 -1.92 3.63 0.70
CA ASP A 8 -2.74 3.67 1.92
C ASP A 8 -3.62 2.43 2.01
N MET A 9 -4.35 2.10 0.94
CA MET A 9 -5.30 0.97 0.92
C MET A 9 -6.34 1.04 2.06
N THR A 10 -6.73 2.23 2.49
CA THR A 10 -7.81 2.45 3.47
C THR A 10 -9.03 3.04 2.78
N ASN A 11 -10.13 3.20 3.54
CA ASN A 11 -11.26 4.03 3.13
C ASN A 11 -11.90 3.67 1.77
N PHE A 12 -11.98 2.38 1.43
CA PHE A 12 -12.45 1.91 0.10
C PHE A 12 -13.85 2.38 -0.30
N ASN A 13 -14.67 2.75 0.70
CA ASN A 13 -16.03 3.23 0.50
C ASN A 13 -16.14 4.77 0.58
N GLN A 14 -15.04 5.49 0.76
CA GLN A 14 -14.98 6.96 0.73
C GLN A 14 -14.43 7.47 -0.61
N PRO A 15 -14.65 8.75 -0.96
CA PRO A 15 -13.96 9.39 -2.07
C PRO A 15 -12.44 9.35 -1.87
N ARG A 16 -11.69 9.27 -2.98
CA ARG A 16 -10.24 9.51 -2.95
C ARG A 16 -9.98 10.97 -2.54
N PHE A 17 -8.75 11.28 -2.14
CA PHE A 17 -8.41 12.62 -1.63
C PHE A 17 -8.68 13.77 -2.62
N TYR A 18 -8.79 13.47 -3.91
CA TYR A 18 -9.08 14.41 -5.00
C TYR A 18 -10.53 14.33 -5.51
N GLU A 19 -11.39 13.53 -4.87
CA GLU A 19 -12.80 13.38 -5.23
C GLU A 19 -13.70 13.99 -4.15
N THR A 20 -14.88 14.47 -4.57
CA THR A 20 -15.98 14.80 -3.66
C THR A 20 -16.94 13.62 -3.51
N GLN A 21 -17.90 13.69 -2.58
CA GLN A 21 -18.94 12.66 -2.48
C GLN A 21 -19.82 12.60 -3.74
N GLN A 22 -20.00 13.73 -4.42
CA GLN A 22 -20.78 13.86 -5.64
C GLN A 22 -20.05 13.32 -6.87
N GLU A 23 -18.71 13.42 -6.89
CA GLU A 23 -17.87 13.06 -8.06
C GLU A 23 -17.11 11.75 -7.87
N LYS A 24 -17.37 11.02 -6.78
CA LYS A 24 -16.73 9.74 -6.49
C LYS A 24 -17.02 8.72 -7.58
N LEU A 25 -15.97 8.20 -8.21
CA LEU A 25 -16.10 7.12 -9.18
C LEU A 25 -16.31 5.76 -8.52
N PRO A 26 -17.09 4.86 -9.16
CA PRO A 26 -17.23 3.49 -8.68
C PRO A 26 -15.88 2.77 -8.68
N SER A 27 -15.71 1.84 -7.75
CA SER A 27 -14.51 1.02 -7.62
C SER A 27 -14.85 -0.37 -7.12
N TYR A 28 -14.15 -1.38 -7.63
CA TYR A 28 -14.23 -2.75 -7.12
C TYR A 28 -13.29 -3.01 -5.95
N LEU A 29 -12.53 -2.00 -5.52
CA LEU A 29 -11.47 -2.19 -4.53
C LEU A 29 -12.00 -2.77 -3.21
N ALA A 30 -13.15 -2.28 -2.73
CA ALA A 30 -13.78 -2.78 -1.50
C ALA A 30 -14.12 -4.28 -1.55
N THR A 31 -14.49 -4.81 -2.72
CA THR A 31 -14.90 -6.23 -2.88
C THR A 31 -13.73 -7.14 -3.27
N LYS A 32 -12.60 -6.57 -3.68
CA LYS A 32 -11.43 -7.29 -4.17
C LYS A 32 -10.22 -7.21 -3.26
N VAL A 33 -10.22 -6.32 -2.27
CA VAL A 33 -9.06 -6.14 -1.38
C VAL A 33 -8.66 -7.44 -0.70
N ASP A 34 -9.59 -8.12 -0.04
CA ASP A 34 -9.28 -9.31 0.75
C ASP A 34 -9.04 -10.55 -0.10
N THR A 35 -9.73 -10.66 -1.24
CA THR A 35 -9.72 -11.87 -2.07
C THR A 35 -8.70 -11.84 -3.20
N LEU A 36 -8.20 -10.66 -3.57
CA LEU A 36 -7.29 -10.50 -4.71
C LEU A 36 -6.08 -9.63 -4.37
N VAL A 37 -6.29 -8.40 -3.87
CA VAL A 37 -5.19 -7.44 -3.72
C VAL A 37 -4.22 -7.84 -2.62
N MET A 38 -4.70 -8.12 -1.41
CA MET A 38 -3.83 -8.52 -0.29
C MET A 38 -3.10 -9.86 -0.57
N PRO A 39 -3.75 -10.92 -1.10
CA PRO A 39 -3.04 -12.11 -1.53
C PRO A 39 -1.98 -11.86 -2.61
N SER A 40 -2.27 -10.98 -3.58
CA SER A 40 -1.31 -10.62 -4.63
C SER A 40 -0.10 -9.87 -4.08
N PHE A 41 -0.31 -8.94 -3.15
CA PHE A 41 0.80 -8.26 -2.47
C PHE A 41 1.61 -9.21 -1.59
N ALA A 42 0.97 -10.12 -0.86
CA ALA A 42 1.67 -11.14 -0.08
C ALA A 42 2.54 -12.04 -0.98
N HIS A 43 2.01 -12.47 -2.12
CA HIS A 43 2.79 -13.25 -3.09
C HIS A 43 3.95 -12.43 -3.68
N ALA A 44 3.72 -11.17 -4.03
CA ALA A 44 4.76 -10.28 -4.53
C ALA A 44 5.88 -10.08 -3.49
N ALA A 45 5.54 -9.87 -2.22
CA ALA A 45 6.49 -9.74 -1.13
C ALA A 45 7.39 -10.99 -1.03
N GLN A 46 6.82 -12.19 -1.10
CA GLN A 46 7.58 -13.45 -1.10
C GLN A 46 8.56 -13.54 -2.28
N VAL A 47 8.10 -13.26 -3.50
CA VAL A 47 8.93 -13.32 -4.71
C VAL A 47 10.06 -12.29 -4.66
N LEU A 48 9.77 -11.07 -4.19
CA LEU A 48 10.76 -10.00 -4.10
C LEU A 48 11.80 -10.28 -3.00
N GLN A 49 11.37 -10.82 -1.86
CA GLN A 49 12.27 -11.25 -0.79
C GLN A 49 13.25 -12.33 -1.28
N GLN A 50 12.78 -13.33 -2.02
CA GLN A 50 13.64 -14.38 -2.63
C GLN A 50 14.70 -13.78 -3.58
N ARG A 51 14.41 -12.63 -4.19
CA ARG A 51 15.32 -11.89 -5.07
C ARG A 51 16.14 -10.83 -4.33
N GLN A 52 16.08 -10.79 -3.00
CA GLN A 52 16.75 -9.81 -2.16
C GLN A 52 16.34 -8.35 -2.47
N ILE A 53 15.12 -8.15 -2.98
CA ILE A 53 14.54 -6.85 -3.26
C ILE A 53 13.66 -6.46 -2.07
N ARG A 54 14.08 -5.43 -1.32
CA ARG A 54 13.26 -4.79 -0.28
C ARG A 54 12.18 -3.91 -0.89
N VAL A 55 10.99 -3.91 -0.29
CA VAL A 55 9.89 -2.99 -0.60
C VAL A 55 9.58 -2.19 0.65
N ILE A 56 9.62 -0.86 0.54
CA ILE A 56 9.31 0.07 1.63
C ILE A 56 8.05 0.84 1.27
N ASN A 57 7.05 0.78 2.14
CA ASN A 57 5.85 1.60 2.05
C ASN A 57 6.03 2.83 2.95
N PHE A 58 5.99 4.01 2.33
CA PHE A 58 6.09 5.29 3.02
C PHE A 58 4.78 5.79 3.63
N SER A 59 3.74 4.96 3.64
CA SER A 59 2.42 5.26 4.19
C SER A 59 2.25 4.49 5.52
N PRO A 60 2.54 5.09 6.69
CA PRO A 60 2.55 4.37 7.97
C PRO A 60 1.18 3.83 8.38
N GLU A 61 0.13 4.60 8.02
CA GLU A 61 -1.27 4.25 8.28
C GLU A 61 -1.87 3.33 7.22
N SER A 62 -1.04 2.73 6.36
CA SER A 62 -1.50 1.82 5.33
C SER A 62 -2.23 0.61 5.92
N ALA A 63 -3.32 0.18 5.29
CA ALA A 63 -3.97 -1.10 5.58
C ALA A 63 -3.17 -2.31 5.08
N VAL A 64 -2.19 -2.12 4.19
CA VAL A 64 -1.26 -3.21 3.83
C VAL A 64 -0.44 -3.55 5.06
N PRO A 65 -0.44 -4.80 5.56
CA PRO A 65 0.35 -5.17 6.73
C PRO A 65 1.85 -4.95 6.53
N ASP A 66 2.55 -4.62 7.62
CA ASP A 66 4.01 -4.54 7.67
C ASP A 66 4.69 -5.89 7.38
N THR A 67 3.98 -7.01 7.63
CA THR A 67 4.37 -8.36 7.24
C THR A 67 4.40 -8.58 5.71
N ILE A 68 3.74 -7.71 4.93
CA ILE A 68 3.80 -7.73 3.46
C ILE A 68 4.86 -6.74 2.96
N PHE A 69 4.73 -5.46 3.31
CA PHE A 69 5.72 -4.43 2.96
C PHE A 69 6.09 -3.62 4.20
N GLU A 70 7.40 -3.52 4.49
CA GLU A 70 7.92 -2.75 5.61
C GLU A 70 7.42 -1.30 5.54
N LYS A 71 6.90 -0.77 6.66
CA LYS A 71 6.42 0.60 6.74
C LYS A 71 7.47 1.47 7.40
N VAL A 72 7.87 2.53 6.72
CA VAL A 72 8.83 3.51 7.23
C VAL A 72 8.31 4.89 6.91
N ALA A 73 8.30 5.82 7.86
CA ALA A 73 7.93 7.20 7.52
C ALA A 73 8.99 7.80 6.58
N PHE A 74 8.55 8.53 5.55
CA PHE A 74 9.43 9.08 4.51
C PHE A 74 10.63 9.84 5.09
N ASN A 75 10.38 10.74 6.03
CA ASN A 75 11.41 11.52 6.70
C ASN A 75 12.40 10.65 7.50
N GLU A 76 11.95 9.57 8.15
CA GLU A 76 12.83 8.67 8.90
C GLU A 76 13.74 7.87 7.97
N TYR A 77 13.25 7.45 6.79
CA TYR A 77 14.04 6.67 5.83
C TYR A 77 15.27 7.44 5.31
N PHE A 78 15.15 8.76 5.11
CA PHE A 78 16.22 9.61 4.58
C PHE A 78 17.03 10.37 5.63
N LYS A 79 16.74 10.18 6.93
CA LYS A 79 17.50 10.84 8.02
C LYS A 79 18.91 10.27 8.24
N SER A 80 19.15 9.05 7.76
CA SER A 80 20.43 8.34 7.91
C SER A 80 21.34 8.41 6.68
N GLU A 81 21.00 9.26 5.70
CA GLU A 81 21.83 9.56 4.51
C GLU A 81 22.73 10.78 4.76
#